data_AF-A0A938DJP9-F1
#
_entry.id   AF-A0A938DJP9-F1
#
_cell.length_a   1.000
_cell.length_b   1.000
_cell.length_c   1.000
_cell.angle_alpha   90.00
_cell.angle_beta   90.00
_cell.angle_gamma   90.00
#
_symmetry.space_group_name_H-M   'P 1'
#
loop_
_entity.id
_entity.type
_entity.pdbx_description
1 polymer ?
#
loop_
_entity_poly.entity_id
_entity_poly.type
_entity_poly.pdbx_seq_one_letter_code
_entity_poly.pdbx_strand_id
1 'polypeptide(L)'
;MVSPADALPGRKEKMRVPTKHFMNGAPLVGPWPTGVETLVVGMGCFWGAERKFWQADGVFSTSVGYAGGYTENPTYEETCSGLTGHTEVVMVAFDTARTSLDA
;
A
#
# COMPACT_ATOMS: atom_id res chain seq x y z
N MET A 1 -1.14 -19.78 5.06
CA MET A 1 -1.08 -18.54 5.86
C MET A 1 -0.73 -18.93 7.29
N VAL A 2 0.14 -18.19 7.97
CA VAL A 2 0.49 -18.42 9.39
C VAL A 2 -0.74 -18.33 10.29
N SER A 3 -0.74 -19.01 11.44
CA SER A 3 -1.79 -18.83 12.44
C SER A 3 -1.61 -17.50 13.19
N PRO A 4 -2.67 -16.89 13.75
CA PRO A 4 -2.51 -15.68 14.57
C PRO A 4 -1.59 -15.86 15.78
N ALA A 5 -1.54 -17.08 16.36
CA ALA A 5 -0.73 -17.38 17.54
C ALA A 5 0.78 -17.49 17.20
N ASP A 6 1.10 -17.85 15.95
CA ASP A 6 2.47 -18.03 15.47
C ASP A 6 2.96 -16.82 14.67
N ALA A 7 2.13 -15.78 14.51
CA ALA A 7 2.50 -14.59 13.77
C ALA A 7 3.56 -13.78 14.53
N LEU A 8 4.46 -13.13 13.79
CA LEU A 8 5.46 -12.26 14.40
C LEU A 8 4.79 -11.13 15.19
N PRO A 9 5.32 -10.74 16.36
CA PRO A 9 4.70 -9.75 17.22
C PRO A 9 4.73 -8.33 16.63
N GLY A 10 5.65 -8.05 15.71
CA GLY A 10 5.78 -6.76 15.05
C GLY A 10 6.28 -5.67 15.99
N ARG A 11 5.84 -4.43 15.75
CA ARG A 11 6.27 -3.24 16.50
C ARG A 11 5.20 -2.15 16.49
N LYS A 12 5.27 -1.23 17.44
CA LYS A 12 4.39 -0.05 17.50
C LYS A 12 4.82 1.10 16.58
N GLU A 13 6.12 1.22 16.31
CA GLU A 13 6.65 2.29 15.47
C GLU A 13 6.40 1.97 13.99
N LYS A 14 5.76 2.90 13.28
CA LYS A 14 5.55 2.79 11.83
C LYS A 14 6.86 3.01 11.09
N MET A 15 7.03 2.32 9.97
CA MET A 15 8.14 2.58 9.06
C MET A 15 8.08 4.03 8.56
N ARG A 16 9.22 4.72 8.57
CA ARG A 16 9.32 6.08 8.05
C ARG A 16 9.33 6.03 6.53
N VAL A 17 8.48 6.85 5.91
CA VAL A 17 8.41 7.01 4.46
C VAL A 17 8.62 8.48 4.10
N PRO A 18 9.09 8.80 2.88
CA PRO A 18 9.12 10.17 2.39
C PRO A 18 7.73 10.83 2.43
N THR A 19 7.68 12.15 2.55
CA THR A 19 6.40 12.88 2.58
C THR A 19 5.78 13.05 1.19
N LYS A 20 6.59 12.92 0.13
CA LYS A 20 6.18 13.15 -1.26
C LYS A 20 6.45 11.92 -2.11
N HIS A 21 5.53 11.64 -3.01
CA HIS A 21 5.61 10.60 -4.01
C HIS A 21 6.73 10.92 -4.97
N PHE A 22 7.60 9.95 -5.23
CA PHE A 22 8.84 10.17 -5.96
C PHE A 22 8.60 10.65 -7.41
N MET A 23 7.56 10.12 -8.07
CA MET A 23 7.30 10.39 -9.49
C MET A 23 6.51 11.68 -9.76
N ASN A 24 5.54 12.03 -8.92
CA ASN A 24 4.61 13.14 -9.18
C ASN A 24 4.57 14.22 -8.08
N GLY A 25 5.30 14.01 -6.98
CA GLY A 25 5.40 14.98 -5.88
C GLY A 25 4.16 15.10 -4.98
N ALA A 26 3.09 14.35 -5.24
CA ALA A 26 1.89 14.31 -4.41
C ALA A 26 2.20 13.72 -3.01
N PRO A 27 1.38 13.97 -1.97
CA PRO A 27 1.54 13.31 -0.68
C PRO A 27 1.50 11.78 -0.79
N LEU A 28 2.40 11.07 -0.09
CA LEU A 28 2.41 9.60 -0.03
C LEU A 28 1.41 9.02 0.97
N VAL A 29 1.04 9.82 1.96
CA VAL A 29 0.11 9.48 3.03
C VAL A 29 -0.91 10.60 3.11
N GLY A 30 -2.16 10.24 3.42
CA GLY A 30 -3.23 11.20 3.61
C GLY A 30 -2.97 12.20 4.76
N PRO A 31 -3.87 13.17 4.96
CA PRO A 31 -5.23 13.23 4.40
C PRO A 31 -5.26 13.49 2.89
N TRP A 32 -6.22 12.88 2.21
CA TRP A 32 -6.43 13.06 0.77
C TRP A 32 -7.33 14.28 0.50
N PRO A 33 -7.16 14.97 -0.64
CA PRO A 33 -8.08 16.03 -1.06
C PRO A 33 -9.52 15.51 -1.22
N THR A 34 -10.50 16.41 -1.15
CA THR A 34 -11.90 16.09 -1.48
C THR A 34 -12.00 15.54 -2.92
N GLY A 35 -12.78 14.48 -3.10
CA GLY A 35 -12.95 13.79 -4.39
C GLY A 35 -11.91 12.71 -4.66
N VAL A 36 -10.89 12.56 -3.82
CA VAL A 36 -9.91 11.48 -3.89
C VAL A 36 -10.33 10.33 -2.97
N GLU A 37 -10.46 9.14 -3.53
CA GLU A 37 -10.73 7.90 -2.80
C GLU A 37 -9.52 6.96 -2.84
N THR A 38 -9.52 5.92 -2.00
CA THR A 38 -8.44 4.94 -1.93
C THR A 38 -8.91 3.52 -2.22
N LEU A 39 -8.10 2.80 -2.99
CA LEU A 39 -8.22 1.38 -3.24
C LEU A 39 -6.97 0.65 -2.74
N VAL A 40 -7.10 -0.58 -2.22
CA VAL A 40 -5.97 -1.45 -1.88
C VAL A 40 -6.04 -2.71 -2.71
N VAL A 41 -4.97 -3.02 -3.45
CA VAL A 41 -4.91 -4.14 -4.40
C VAL A 41 -3.70 -5.03 -4.12
N GLY A 42 -3.91 -6.34 -4.00
CA GLY A 42 -2.85 -7.34 -3.97
C GLY A 42 -2.65 -7.97 -5.36
N MET A 43 -1.44 -7.88 -5.92
CA MET A 43 -1.13 -8.35 -7.29
C MET A 43 0.21 -9.08 -7.40
N GLY A 44 0.70 -9.67 -6.31
CA GLY A 44 2.05 -10.22 -6.25
C GLY A 44 3.07 -9.12 -5.96
N CYS A 45 4.24 -9.17 -6.61
CA CYS A 45 5.32 -8.21 -6.34
C CYS A 45 4.86 -6.76 -6.54
N PHE A 46 4.84 -5.99 -5.45
CA PHE A 46 4.29 -4.63 -5.45
C PHE A 46 5.06 -3.62 -6.32
N TRP A 47 6.32 -3.88 -6.68
CA TRP A 47 7.14 -2.96 -7.49
C TRP A 47 6.60 -2.84 -8.92
N GLY A 48 6.24 -3.98 -9.51
CA GLY A 48 5.65 -4.02 -10.83
C GLY A 48 4.19 -3.55 -10.82
N ALA A 49 3.47 -3.85 -9.74
CA ALA A 49 2.07 -3.47 -9.57
C ALA A 49 1.91 -1.95 -9.39
N GLU A 50 2.66 -1.34 -8.47
CA GLU A 50 2.60 0.10 -8.19
C GLU A 50 2.91 0.93 -9.44
N ARG A 51 3.91 0.50 -10.22
CA ARG A 51 4.29 1.16 -11.47
C ARG A 51 3.15 1.29 -12.47
N LYS A 52 2.27 0.29 -12.52
CA LYS A 52 1.11 0.33 -13.43
C LYS A 52 0.10 1.39 -13.00
N PHE A 53 -0.10 1.55 -11.69
CA PHE A 53 -1.08 2.50 -11.16
C PHE A 53 -0.60 3.95 -11.21
N TRP A 54 0.66 4.28 -10.87
CA TRP A 54 1.08 5.70 -10.92
C TRP A 54 1.11 6.28 -12.34
N GLN A 55 1.06 5.43 -13.37
CA GLN A 55 0.97 5.83 -14.78
C GLN A 55 -0.47 5.94 -15.29
N ALA A 56 -1.45 5.44 -14.53
CA ALA A 56 -2.85 5.44 -14.92
C ALA A 56 -3.47 6.84 -14.79
N ASP A 57 -4.37 7.18 -15.70
CA ASP A 57 -5.07 8.46 -15.65
C ASP A 57 -6.02 8.53 -14.45
N GLY A 58 -6.14 9.72 -13.86
CA GLY A 58 -6.91 9.93 -12.64
C GLY A 58 -6.25 9.46 -11.34
N VAL A 59 -5.11 8.77 -11.37
CA VAL A 59 -4.38 8.41 -10.15
C VAL A 59 -3.67 9.63 -9.58
N PHE A 60 -3.95 9.92 -8.31
CA PHE A 60 -3.38 11.04 -7.56
C PHE A 60 -2.05 10.67 -6.90
N SER A 61 -1.99 9.53 -6.23
CA SER A 61 -0.79 9.02 -5.55
C SER A 61 -0.87 7.52 -5.38
N THR A 62 0.27 6.85 -5.32
CA THR A 62 0.35 5.42 -4.97
C THR A 62 1.31 5.22 -3.80
N SER A 63 1.11 4.16 -3.04
CA SER A 63 2.10 3.67 -2.11
C SER A 63 2.00 2.16 -2.00
N VAL A 64 3.06 1.54 -1.49
CA VAL A 64 3.10 0.09 -1.30
C VAL A 64 3.24 -0.27 0.17
N GLY A 65 2.76 -1.46 0.53
CA GLY A 65 2.89 -1.97 1.88
C GLY A 65 2.39 -3.40 2.01
N TYR A 66 2.06 -3.76 3.24
CA TYR A 66 1.66 -5.11 3.61
C TYR A 66 0.30 -5.06 4.30
N ALA A 67 -0.68 -5.83 3.81
CA ALA A 67 -2.05 -5.84 4.35
C ALA A 67 -2.63 -7.26 4.43
N GLY A 68 -3.69 -7.41 5.22
CA GLY A 68 -4.43 -8.67 5.35
C GLY A 68 -3.84 -9.71 6.32
N GLY A 69 -2.75 -9.38 7.02
CA GLY A 69 -2.13 -10.23 8.02
C GLY A 69 -2.37 -9.79 9.46
N TYR A 70 -1.51 -10.26 10.37
CA TYR A 70 -1.65 -10.09 11.81
C TYR A 70 -0.58 -9.19 12.43
N THR A 71 0.65 -9.26 11.93
CA THR A 71 1.80 -8.56 12.53
C THR A 71 1.67 -7.05 12.41
N GLU A 72 1.78 -6.33 13.53
CA GLU A 72 1.71 -4.87 13.53
C GLU A 72 2.99 -4.24 12.96
N ASN A 73 2.84 -3.30 12.02
CA ASN A 73 3.93 -2.54 11.38
C ASN A 73 5.12 -3.42 10.94
N PRO A 74 4.91 -4.47 10.12
CA PRO A 74 5.95 -5.42 9.76
C PRO A 74 7.01 -4.78 8.84
N THR A 75 8.23 -5.29 8.86
CA THR A 75 9.25 -4.99 7.84
C THR A 75 9.08 -5.87 6.60
N TYR A 76 9.85 -5.55 5.57
CA TYR A 76 9.97 -6.39 4.37
C TYR A 76 10.49 -7.78 4.74
N GLU A 77 11.57 -7.85 5.51
CA GLU A 77 12.22 -9.11 5.92
C GLU A 77 11.27 -9.99 6.73
N GLU A 78 10.52 -9.39 7.66
CA GLU A 78 9.50 -10.10 8.43
C GLU A 78 8.43 -10.68 7.51
N THR A 79 7.96 -9.89 6.54
CA THR A 79 6.92 -10.36 5.60
C THR A 79 7.44 -11.45 4.68
N CYS A 80 8.67 -11.35 4.19
CA CYS A 80 9.32 -12.39 3.38
C CYS A 80 9.50 -13.72 4.12
N SER A 81 9.55 -13.72 5.45
CA SER A 81 9.57 -14.97 6.23
C SER A 81 8.26 -15.77 6.13
N GLY A 82 7.17 -15.14 5.69
CA GLY A 82 5.83 -15.72 5.66
C GLY A 82 5.12 -15.75 7.01
N LEU A 83 5.77 -15.28 8.09
CA LEU A 83 5.25 -15.33 9.46
C LEU A 83 4.44 -14.09 9.86
N THR A 84 4.18 -13.14 8.94
CA THR A 84 3.33 -11.98 9.25
C THR A 84 1.87 -12.19 8.84
N GLY A 85 1.62 -13.12 7.92
CA GLY A 85 0.33 -13.34 7.28
C GLY A 85 -0.08 -12.25 6.28
N HIS A 86 0.72 -11.20 6.11
CA HIS A 86 0.41 -10.13 5.16
C HIS A 86 0.74 -10.53 3.73
N THR A 87 0.04 -9.89 2.80
CA THR A 87 0.36 -9.89 1.37
C THR A 87 0.92 -8.53 0.96
N GLU A 88 1.81 -8.51 -0.03
CA GLU A 88 2.22 -7.28 -0.71
C GLU A 88 1.03 -6.63 -1.42
N VAL A 89 0.79 -5.35 -1.14
CA VAL A 89 -0.32 -4.58 -1.70
C VAL A 89 0.13 -3.21 -2.18
N VAL A 90 -0.62 -2.68 -3.13
CA VAL A 90 -0.57 -1.28 -3.57
C VAL A 90 -1.81 -0.55 -3.05
N MET A 91 -1.60 0.58 -2.38
CA MET A 91 -2.66 1.55 -2.11
C MET A 91 -2.66 2.60 -3.23
N VAL A 92 -3.81 2.79 -3.88
CA VAL A 92 -4.01 3.74 -4.98
C VAL A 92 -4.98 4.81 -4.48
N ALA A 93 -4.51 6.05 -4.40
CA ALA A 93 -5.36 7.22 -4.22
C ALA A 93 -5.73 7.78 -5.59
N PHE A 94 -7.01 7.84 -5.93
CA PHE A 94 -7.49 8.23 -7.26
C PHE A 94 -8.61 9.27 -7.20
N ASP A 95 -8.66 10.16 -8.19
CA ASP A 95 -9.68 11.18 -8.35
C ASP A 95 -10.93 10.56 -9.00
N THR A 96 -12.02 10.49 -8.23
CA THR A 96 -13.31 9.91 -8.64
C THR A 96 -13.99 10.66 -9.78
N ALA A 97 -13.61 11.91 -10.06
CA ALA A 97 -14.10 12.65 -11.22
C ALA A 97 -13.37 12.28 -12.53
N ARG A 98 -12.21 11.61 -12.42
CA ARG A 98 -11.34 11.27 -13.57
C ARG A 98 -11.29 9.78 -13.87
N THR A 99 -11.47 8.93 -12.86
CA THR A 99 -11.45 7.47 -13.01
C THR A 99 -12.38 6.78 -12.00
N SER A 100 -12.63 5.49 -12.19
CA SER A 100 -13.47 4.66 -11.31
C SER A 100 -12.85 3.28 -11.12
N LEU A 101 -13.45 2.46 -10.26
CA LEU A 101 -12.98 1.09 -10.01
C LEU A 101 -13.16 0.15 -11.21
N ASP A 102 -14.07 0.47 -12.13
CA ASP A 102 -14.40 -0.36 -13.29
C ASP A 102 -13.62 0.04 -14.57
N ALA A 103 -12.83 1.11 -14.50
CA ALA A 103 -12.16 1.74 -15.65
C ALA A 103 -10.95 0.98 -16.19
#